data_AF-G1U9Y0-F1
#
_entry.id   AF-G1U9Y0-F1
#
_cell.length_a   1.000
_cell.length_b   1.000
_cell.length_c   1.000
_cell.angle_alpha   90.00
_cell.angle_beta   90.00
_cell.angle_gamma   90.00
#
_symmetry.space_group_name_H-M   'P 1'
#
loop_
_entity.id
_entity.type
_entity.pdbx_description
1 polymer ?
#
loop_
_entity_poly.entity_id
_entity_poly.type
_entity_poly.pdbx_seq_one_letter_code
_entity_poly.pdbx_strand_id
1 'polypeptide(L)'
;MTEPVPIRNRLPSRMDLFATNLKQDIRAHQRTYEGAYTRTAIGCLSFSILIIKLFSKEFLPIGTIYTIYGCLLYFLGVFKSSRVDVYYNPDKDMEMFTTSGDFVLFLTILSLCCYIALLVLLLRM
;
A
#
# COMPACT_ATOMS: atom_id res chain seq x y z
N MET A 1 -38.28 43.11 -18.54
CA MET A 1 -36.92 42.53 -18.60
C MET A 1 -36.54 42.13 -17.18
N THR A 2 -36.66 40.85 -16.85
CA THR A 2 -36.19 40.29 -15.57
C THR A 2 -34.76 39.81 -15.78
N GLU A 3 -33.81 40.37 -15.04
CA GLU A 3 -32.40 39.94 -15.13
C GLU A 3 -32.25 38.48 -14.67
N PRO A 4 -31.40 37.67 -15.35
CA PRO A 4 -31.17 36.29 -14.96
C PRO A 4 -30.46 36.24 -13.61
N VAL A 5 -31.05 35.50 -12.66
CA VAL A 5 -30.48 35.24 -11.33
C VAL A 5 -29.10 34.57 -11.50
N PRO A 6 -28.03 35.05 -10.84
CA PRO A 6 -26.72 34.42 -10.94
C PRO A 6 -26.80 32.98 -10.41
N ILE A 7 -26.47 32.02 -11.26
CA ILE A 7 -26.36 30.60 -10.91
C ILE A 7 -25.19 30.48 -9.93
N ARG A 8 -25.48 30.47 -8.64
CA ARG A 8 -24.49 30.24 -7.59
C ARG A 8 -24.14 28.76 -7.61
N ASN A 9 -23.02 28.40 -8.24
CA ASN A 9 -22.49 27.04 -8.16
C ASN A 9 -22.30 26.67 -6.69
N ARG A 10 -23.04 25.66 -6.25
CA ARG A 10 -22.94 25.12 -4.89
C ARG A 10 -21.58 24.45 -4.75
N LEU A 11 -20.85 24.72 -3.66
CA LEU A 11 -19.65 23.94 -3.36
C LEU A 11 -20.05 22.45 -3.28
N PRO A 12 -19.26 21.54 -3.87
CA PRO A 12 -19.59 20.13 -3.90
C PRO A 12 -19.79 19.62 -2.47
N SER A 13 -20.94 18.99 -2.22
CA SER A 13 -21.21 18.35 -0.94
C SER A 13 -20.28 17.14 -0.78
N ARG A 14 -19.92 16.76 0.45
CA ARG A 14 -19.27 15.47 0.71
C ARG A 14 -20.05 14.31 0.07
N MET A 15 -21.37 14.44 -0.05
CA MET A 15 -22.22 13.45 -0.73
C MET A 15 -22.06 13.43 -2.25
N ASP A 16 -21.74 14.57 -2.88
CA ASP A 16 -21.45 14.64 -4.32
C ASP A 16 -20.10 13.98 -4.64
N LEU A 17 -19.13 14.07 -3.71
CA LEU A 17 -17.84 13.35 -3.76
C LEU A 17 -18.03 11.82 -3.73
N PHE A 18 -19.11 11.34 -3.11
CA PHE A 18 -19.45 9.92 -3.01
C PHE A 18 -20.51 9.46 -4.02
N ALA A 19 -21.10 10.37 -4.81
CA ALA A 19 -22.20 10.09 -5.74
C ALA A 19 -21.72 9.45 -7.05
N THR A 20 -20.47 9.70 -7.44
CA THR A 20 -19.83 9.11 -8.64
C THR A 20 -18.84 8.02 -8.20
N ASN A 21 -18.43 7.10 -9.10
CA ASN A 21 -17.61 5.88 -8.86
C ASN A 21 -16.39 6.00 -7.90
N LEU A 22 -15.98 7.21 -7.52
CA LEU A 22 -15.01 7.56 -6.47
C LEU A 22 -15.17 6.77 -5.16
N LYS A 23 -16.39 6.48 -4.68
CA LYS A 23 -16.58 5.69 -3.44
C LYS A 23 -16.02 4.26 -3.57
N GLN A 24 -16.11 3.67 -4.76
CA GLN A 24 -15.57 2.34 -5.03
C GLN A 24 -14.05 2.37 -5.08
N ASP A 25 -13.49 3.40 -5.70
CA ASP A 25 -12.04 3.60 -5.84
C ASP A 25 -11.37 3.89 -4.49
N ILE A 26 -11.97 4.74 -3.64
CA ILE A 26 -11.49 4.99 -2.27
C ILE A 26 -11.49 3.68 -1.46
N ARG A 27 -12.55 2.88 -1.56
CA ARG A 27 -12.64 1.61 -0.84
C ARG A 27 -11.64 0.59 -1.35
N ALA A 28 -11.49 0.47 -2.67
CA ALA A 28 -10.51 -0.42 -3.29
C ALA A 28 -9.09 -0.06 -2.86
N HIS A 29 -8.80 1.24 -2.80
CA HIS A 29 -7.54 1.76 -2.29
C HIS A 29 -7.30 1.38 -0.82
N GLN A 30 -8.23 1.70 0.08
CA GLN A 30 -8.13 1.37 1.51
C GLN A 30 -7.94 -0.13 1.75
N ARG A 31 -8.68 -0.99 1.04
CA ARG A 31 -8.54 -2.44 1.16
C ARG A 31 -7.15 -2.94 0.74
N THR A 32 -6.54 -2.29 -0.24
CA THR A 32 -5.24 -2.70 -0.79
C THR A 32 -4.11 -2.09 0.03
N TYR A 33 -3.96 -0.75 0.00
CA TYR A 33 -2.82 -0.02 0.55
C TYR A 33 -2.80 0.01 2.07
N GLU A 34 -3.91 0.41 2.68
CA GLU A 34 -4.01 0.47 4.15
C GLU A 34 -4.27 -0.89 4.78
N GLY A 35 -5.02 -1.75 4.10
CA GLY A 35 -5.42 -3.05 4.63
C GLY A 35 -4.42 -4.17 4.32
N ALA A 36 -4.24 -4.50 3.05
CA ALA A 36 -3.50 -5.69 2.65
C ALA A 36 -1.99 -5.55 2.93
N TYR A 37 -1.36 -4.41 2.58
CA TYR A 37 0.08 -4.23 2.82
C TYR A 37 0.44 -4.20 4.30
N THR A 38 -0.34 -3.51 5.13
CA THR A 38 -0.08 -3.46 6.58
C THR A 38 -0.24 -4.82 7.23
N ARG A 39 -1.29 -5.58 6.88
CA ARG A 39 -1.49 -6.94 7.38
C ARG A 39 -0.36 -7.88 6.98
N THR A 40 0.06 -7.83 5.71
CA THR A 40 1.18 -8.64 5.22
C THR A 40 2.47 -8.27 5.93
N ALA A 41 2.76 -6.98 6.09
CA ALA A 41 3.95 -6.53 6.80
C ALA A 41 3.98 -7.02 8.26
N ILE A 42 2.87 -6.88 9.00
CA ILE A 42 2.75 -7.40 10.37
C ILE A 42 2.95 -8.91 10.42
N GLY A 43 2.40 -9.65 9.43
CA GLY A 43 2.60 -11.09 9.30
C GLY A 43 4.07 -11.46 9.10
N CYS A 44 4.76 -10.79 8.16
CA CYS A 44 6.18 -11.02 7.89
C CYS A 44 7.08 -10.67 9.10
N LEU A 45 6.81 -9.57 9.79
CA LEU A 45 7.56 -9.16 10.98
C LEU A 45 7.34 -10.14 12.14
N SER A 46 6.09 -10.56 12.37
CA SER A 46 5.76 -11.57 13.37
C SER A 46 6.47 -12.90 13.09
N PHE A 47 6.47 -13.34 11.83
CA PHE A 47 7.14 -14.57 11.42
C PHE A 47 8.67 -14.47 11.55
N SER A 48 9.25 -13.32 11.23
CA SER A 48 10.68 -13.08 11.47
C SER A 48 11.05 -13.24 12.95
N ILE A 49 10.30 -12.60 13.85
CA ILE A 49 10.54 -12.70 15.30
C ILE A 49 10.43 -14.15 15.76
N LEU A 50 9.44 -14.89 15.25
CA LEU A 50 9.28 -16.33 15.51
C LEU A 50 10.56 -17.07 15.08
N ILE A 51 11.04 -16.85 13.86
CA ILE A 51 12.25 -17.53 13.36
C ILE A 51 13.47 -17.22 14.22
N ILE A 52 13.71 -15.94 14.51
CA ILE A 52 14.89 -15.49 15.27
C ILE A 52 14.87 -16.03 16.71
N LYS A 53 13.70 -16.18 17.33
CA LYS A 53 13.59 -16.65 18.73
C LYS A 53 13.42 -18.15 18.91
N LEU A 54 12.83 -18.85 17.95
CA LEU A 54 12.45 -20.26 18.11
C LEU A 54 13.45 -21.23 17.50
N PHE A 55 14.16 -20.84 16.44
CA PHE A 55 15.07 -21.74 15.72
C PHE A 55 16.53 -21.59 16.15
N SER A 56 17.34 -22.59 15.80
CA SER A 56 18.79 -22.58 15.98
C SER A 56 19.45 -21.40 15.26
N LYS A 57 20.67 -21.02 15.71
CA LYS A 57 21.45 -19.90 15.15
C LYS A 57 21.74 -20.04 13.64
N GLU A 58 21.60 -21.25 13.11
CA GLU A 58 21.74 -21.52 11.68
C GLU A 58 20.63 -20.85 10.87
N PHE A 59 19.41 -20.71 11.42
CA PHE A 59 18.24 -20.12 10.75
C PHE A 59 18.12 -18.60 10.92
N LEU A 60 19.07 -17.99 11.63
CA LEU A 60 19.10 -16.55 11.88
C LEU A 60 19.13 -15.70 10.58
N PRO A 61 19.88 -16.09 9.52
CA PRO A 61 19.85 -15.39 8.23
C PRO A 61 18.48 -15.40 7.54
N ILE A 62 17.66 -16.42 7.77
CA ILE A 62 16.29 -16.49 7.22
C ILE A 62 15.42 -15.45 7.93
N GLY A 63 15.50 -15.37 9.26
CA GLY A 63 14.80 -14.37 10.04
C GLY A 63 15.16 -12.93 9.63
N THR A 64 16.45 -12.63 9.41
CA THR A 64 16.87 -11.29 8.99
C THR A 64 16.32 -10.87 7.63
N ILE A 65 16.24 -11.79 6.66
CA ILE A 65 15.60 -11.52 5.35
C ILE A 65 14.12 -11.18 5.53
N TYR A 66 13.39 -11.94 6.35
CA TYR A 66 11.98 -11.64 6.64
C TYR A 66 11.79 -10.31 7.38
N THR A 67 12.72 -9.91 8.26
CA THR A 67 12.69 -8.58 8.90
C THR A 67 12.84 -7.47 7.87
N ILE A 68 13.86 -7.56 7.01
CA ILE A 68 14.13 -6.54 5.98
C ILE A 68 12.95 -6.44 5.01
N TYR A 69 12.43 -7.58 4.56
CA TYR A 69 11.28 -7.65 3.68
C TYR A 69 10.02 -7.06 4.33
N GLY A 70 9.72 -7.42 5.57
CA GLY A 70 8.57 -6.89 6.32
C GLY A 70 8.66 -5.39 6.58
N CYS A 71 9.84 -4.87 6.91
CA CYS A 71 10.07 -3.44 7.06
C CYS A 71 9.90 -2.69 5.74
N LEU A 72 10.51 -3.18 4.66
CA LEU A 72 10.36 -2.57 3.32
C LEU A 72 8.88 -2.54 2.91
N LEU A 73 8.16 -3.65 3.05
CA LEU A 73 6.73 -3.73 2.77
C LEU A 73 5.91 -2.71 3.58
N TYR A 74 6.21 -2.57 4.87
CA TYR A 74 5.53 -1.62 5.76
C TYR A 74 5.74 -0.18 5.30
N PHE A 75 6.99 0.25 5.12
CA PHE A 75 7.33 1.60 4.70
C PHE A 75 6.75 1.93 3.34
N LEU A 76 6.83 0.97 2.40
CA LEU A 76 6.32 1.13 1.05
C LEU A 76 4.78 1.28 1.05
N GLY A 77 4.08 0.52 1.90
CA GLY A 77 2.64 0.64 2.10
C GLY A 77 2.21 1.99 2.70
N VAL A 78 2.89 2.42 3.77
CA VAL A 78 2.60 3.72 4.44
C VAL A 78 2.89 4.89 3.49
N PHE A 79 4.05 4.89 2.84
CA PHE A 79 4.45 5.96 1.92
C PHE A 79 3.45 6.12 0.77
N LYS A 80 2.96 5.01 0.22
CA LYS A 80 1.96 5.05 -0.84
C LYS A 80 0.60 5.50 -0.33
N SER A 81 0.17 5.04 0.86
CA SER A 81 -1.10 5.50 1.44
C SER A 81 -1.11 7.02 1.66
N SER A 82 -0.03 7.57 2.23
CA SER A 82 0.07 9.02 2.48
C SER A 82 0.11 9.87 1.21
N ARG A 83 0.57 9.32 0.08
CA ARG A 83 0.53 10.02 -1.21
C ARG A 83 -0.88 10.06 -1.78
N VAL A 84 -1.74 9.09 -1.48
CA VAL A 84 -3.10 9.00 -2.04
C VAL A 84 -4.08 9.99 -1.44
N ASP A 85 -3.94 10.34 -0.15
CA ASP A 85 -4.74 11.41 0.47
C ASP A 85 -4.58 12.76 -0.26
N VAL A 86 -3.46 12.97 -0.96
CA VAL A 86 -3.21 14.19 -1.76
C VAL A 86 -3.98 14.19 -3.08
N TYR A 87 -4.19 13.02 -3.72
CA TYR A 87 -4.86 12.93 -5.03
C TYR A 87 -6.39 13.05 -4.95
N TYR A 88 -6.98 12.80 -3.77
CA TYR A 88 -8.43 12.85 -3.55
C TYR A 88 -8.94 14.19 -2.99
N ASN A 89 -8.05 15.16 -2.75
CA ASN A 89 -8.43 16.42 -2.15
C ASN A 89 -9.10 17.31 -3.20
N PRO A 90 -10.39 17.66 -3.05
CA PRO A 90 -11.13 18.46 -4.04
C PRO A 90 -10.60 19.89 -4.22
N ASP A 91 -9.74 20.39 -3.32
CA ASP A 91 -9.11 21.71 -3.42
C ASP A 91 -7.83 21.73 -4.27
N LYS A 92 -7.29 20.57 -4.63
CA LYS A 92 -6.17 20.42 -5.57
C LYS A 92 -6.71 19.74 -6.82
N ASP A 93 -6.39 20.29 -7.99
CA ASP A 93 -6.76 19.70 -9.28
C ASP A 93 -6.49 18.19 -9.24
N MET A 94 -7.55 17.39 -9.36
CA MET A 94 -7.51 15.94 -9.22
C MET A 94 -6.62 15.37 -10.33
N GLU A 95 -5.33 15.19 -10.06
CA GLU A 95 -4.44 14.50 -10.99
C GLU A 95 -4.90 13.05 -11.11
N MET A 96 -5.30 12.69 -12.33
CA MET A 96 -5.89 11.40 -12.66
C MET A 96 -5.05 10.24 -12.13
N PHE A 97 -5.73 9.29 -11.50
CA PHE A 97 -5.14 8.05 -10.98
C PHE A 97 -4.12 7.42 -11.93
N THR A 98 -2.85 7.51 -11.57
CA THR A 98 -1.83 6.70 -12.24
C THR A 98 -1.95 5.26 -11.74
N THR A 99 -2.19 4.32 -12.66
CA THR A 99 -2.28 2.89 -12.35
C THR A 99 -1.01 2.46 -11.62
N SER A 100 -1.15 1.75 -10.51
CA SER A 100 -0.03 1.42 -9.63
C SER A 100 0.88 0.30 -10.15
N GLY A 101 0.96 0.13 -11.49
CA GLY A 101 1.70 -0.94 -12.17
C GLY A 101 3.17 -1.00 -11.76
N ASP A 102 3.87 0.13 -11.75
CA ASP A 102 5.30 0.19 -11.40
C ASP A 102 5.56 -0.31 -9.97
N PHE A 103 4.64 -0.02 -9.06
CA PHE A 103 4.74 -0.44 -7.68
C PHE A 103 4.51 -1.95 -7.54
N VAL A 104 3.56 -2.50 -8.30
CA VAL A 104 3.31 -3.93 -8.36
C VAL A 104 4.52 -4.65 -8.97
N LEU A 105 5.13 -4.10 -10.01
CA LEU A 105 6.37 -4.62 -10.60
C LEU A 105 7.52 -4.60 -9.59
N PHE A 106 7.70 -3.50 -8.86
CA PHE A 106 8.71 -3.43 -7.80
C PHE A 106 8.48 -4.49 -6.72
N LEU A 107 7.24 -4.64 -6.26
CA LEU A 107 6.89 -5.60 -5.21
C LEU A 107 7.06 -7.05 -5.66
N THR A 108 6.74 -7.35 -6.92
CA THR A 108 6.90 -8.69 -7.49
C THR A 108 8.38 -9.04 -7.66
N ILE A 109 9.22 -8.11 -8.11
CA ILE A 109 10.67 -8.33 -8.17
C ILE A 109 11.23 -8.54 -6.76
N LEU A 110 10.86 -7.67 -5.80
CA LEU A 110 11.29 -7.77 -4.41
C LEU A 110 10.91 -9.12 -3.77
N SER A 111 9.67 -9.59 -3.99
CA SER A 111 9.21 -10.86 -3.45
C SER A 111 9.93 -12.05 -4.10
N LEU A 112 10.17 -11.99 -5.42
CA LEU A 112 10.89 -13.02 -6.16
C LEU A 112 12.35 -13.12 -5.67
N CYS A 113 13.04 -11.99 -5.47
CA CYS A 113 14.38 -11.96 -4.88
C CYS A 113 14.41 -12.56 -3.48
N CYS A 114 13.42 -12.24 -2.62
CA CYS A 114 13.32 -12.85 -1.30
C CYS A 114 13.12 -14.36 -1.37
N TYR A 115 12.24 -14.85 -2.25
CA TYR A 115 12.03 -16.28 -2.42
C TYR A 115 13.27 -17.01 -2.92
N ILE A 116 14.02 -16.44 -3.85
CA ILE A 116 15.31 -17.01 -4.30
C ILE A 116 16.29 -17.05 -3.14
N ALA A 117 16.44 -15.96 -2.38
CA ALA A 117 17.37 -15.91 -1.25
C ALA A 117 17.03 -16.95 -0.18
N LEU A 118 15.74 -17.12 0.11
CA LEU A 118 15.25 -18.16 1.03
C LEU A 118 15.53 -19.56 0.50
N LEU A 119 15.30 -19.82 -0.78
CA LEU A 119 15.54 -21.12 -1.40
C LEU A 119 17.04 -21.48 -1.35
N VAL A 120 17.92 -20.52 -1.66
CA VAL A 120 19.38 -20.72 -1.58
C VAL A 120 19.83 -20.98 -0.15
N LEU A 121 19.30 -20.24 0.83
CA LEU A 121 19.61 -20.49 2.24
C LEU A 121 19.12 -21.86 2.69
N LEU A 122 17.91 -22.25 2.31
CA LEU A 122 17.35 -23.54 2.67
C LEU A 122 18.15 -24.70 2.05
N LEU A 123 18.59 -24.59 0.80
CA LEU A 123 19.42 -25.61 0.15
C LEU A 123 20.86 -25.68 0.70
N ARG A 124 21.36 -24.59 1.29
CA ARG A 124 22.72 -24.51 1.82
C ARG A 124 22.83 -25.03 3.25
N MET A 125 21.75 -24.94 4.01
CA MET A 125 21.65 -25.36 5.40
C MET A 125 21.38 -26.86 5.50
#